data_AF-A0A956A3V5-F1
#
_entry.id   AF-A0A956A3V5-F1
#
_cell.length_a   1.000
_cell.length_b   1.000
_cell.length_c   1.000
_cell.angle_alpha   90.00
_cell.angle_beta   90.00
_cell.angle_gamma   90.00
#
_symmetry.space_group_name_H-M   'P 1'
#
loop_
_entity.id
_entity.type
_entity.pdbx_description
1 polymer ?
#
loop_
_entity_poly.entity_id
_entity_poly.type
_entity_poly.pdbx_seq_one_letter_code
_entity_poly.pdbx_strand_id
1 'polypeptide(L)'
;MKVDDATQMQLDERFDILVSRPLAGRMARTFHGWGFSADQVSMVAMLSGVLAGVCMTGPSAWPVLGALLLVTMVVVDCADGAVARLNPPSDRPWRGRMIDGFADLGTLLSVHIAMVIVLAQRGITIGGYTLGGFEIFLIGVAGFLSFTWKSSVLDDMKQRLKPSSCDHRIEEYRSQKKNLFEKFLFFFFVWYVKNSEKLTGPGRPGGYETFRQVAVTGPTHHLVAIALCALVAPIAPSVYLTYFLLTIGPGNLYLWFILARARRHAADEAVEHVRR
;
A
#
# COMPACT_ATOMS: atom_id res chain seq x y z
N MET A 1 -10.75 22.05 8.71
CA MET A 1 -9.35 22.46 8.91
C MET A 1 -8.51 21.78 7.83
N LYS A 2 -7.84 22.52 6.93
CA LYS A 2 -6.86 21.92 6.01
C LYS A 2 -5.71 21.37 6.86
N VAL A 3 -5.35 20.11 6.67
CA VAL A 3 -4.14 19.54 7.28
C VAL A 3 -2.95 20.33 6.74
N ASP A 4 -2.06 20.81 7.60
CA ASP A 4 -0.85 21.48 7.14
C ASP A 4 0.04 20.49 6.35
N ASP A 5 0.80 20.98 5.38
CA ASP A 5 1.67 20.11 4.56
C ASP A 5 2.72 19.38 5.41
N ALA A 6 3.04 19.91 6.59
CA ALA A 6 3.97 19.31 7.55
C ALA A 6 3.44 18.01 8.17
N THR A 7 2.17 17.97 8.55
CA THR A 7 1.49 16.80 9.11
C THR A 7 1.30 15.72 8.06
N GLN A 8 1.07 16.09 6.79
CA GLN A 8 1.03 15.09 5.70
C GLN A 8 2.40 14.46 5.44
N MET A 9 3.46 15.27 5.40
CA MET A 9 4.82 14.75 5.23
C MET A 9 5.23 13.81 6.38
N GLN A 10 4.75 14.06 7.59
CA GLN A 10 4.95 13.15 8.73
C GLN A 10 4.25 11.80 8.55
N LEU A 11 3.19 11.73 7.74
CA LEU A 11 2.36 10.54 7.49
C LEU A 11 2.60 9.88 6.12
N ASP A 12 3.65 10.28 5.40
CA ASP A 12 4.06 9.65 4.15
C ASP A 12 5.30 8.77 4.33
N GLU A 13 5.42 7.75 3.50
CA GLU A 13 6.58 6.86 3.47
C GLU A 13 7.82 7.61 2.97
N ARG A 14 9.02 7.16 3.37
CA ARG A 14 10.27 7.87 3.05
C ARG A 14 10.50 8.05 1.55
N PHE A 15 10.20 7.01 0.78
CA PHE A 15 10.31 7.08 -0.67
C PHE A 15 9.36 8.13 -1.26
N ASP A 16 8.14 8.22 -0.74
CA ASP A 16 7.17 9.22 -1.21
C ASP A 16 7.62 10.64 -0.89
N ILE A 17 8.13 10.88 0.31
CA ILE A 17 8.65 12.20 0.70
C ILE A 17 9.79 12.65 -0.22
N LEU A 18 10.74 11.74 -0.48
CA LEU A 18 11.99 12.07 -1.18
C LEU A 18 11.82 12.12 -2.71
N VAL A 19 10.95 11.26 -3.27
CA VAL A 19 10.88 11.02 -4.71
C VAL A 19 9.47 11.23 -5.25
N SER A 20 8.49 10.49 -4.75
CA SER A 20 7.14 10.47 -5.36
C SER A 20 6.44 11.82 -5.27
N ARG A 21 6.43 12.46 -4.11
CA ARG A 21 5.73 13.73 -3.85
C ARG A 21 6.27 14.90 -4.67
N PRO A 22 7.60 15.14 -4.75
CA PRO A 22 8.14 16.19 -5.62
C PRO A 22 7.76 16.04 -7.09
N LEU A 23 7.78 14.81 -7.61
CA LEU A 23 7.42 14.52 -9.00
C LEU A 23 5.91 14.61 -9.23
N ALA A 24 5.13 14.03 -8.32
CA ALA A 24 3.67 14.07 -8.31
C ALA A 24 3.13 15.50 -8.33
N GLY A 25 3.71 16.43 -7.55
CA GLY A 25 3.28 17.82 -7.53
C GLY A 25 3.47 18.55 -8.88
N ARG A 26 4.45 18.13 -9.69
CA ARG A 26 4.62 18.64 -11.06
C ARG A 26 3.58 18.02 -11.99
N MET A 27 3.40 16.69 -11.92
CA MET A 27 2.44 15.95 -12.74
C MET A 27 0.99 16.37 -12.48
N ALA A 28 0.63 16.60 -11.22
CA ALA A 28 -0.72 16.97 -10.82
C ALA A 28 -1.18 18.29 -11.44
N ARG A 29 -0.29 19.28 -11.57
CA ARG A 29 -0.63 20.54 -12.26
C ARG A 29 -0.91 20.32 -13.74
N THR A 30 -0.13 19.45 -14.38
CA THR A 30 -0.34 19.07 -15.78
C THR A 30 -1.66 18.31 -15.96
N PHE A 31 -1.92 17.28 -15.16
CA PHE A 31 -3.16 16.51 -15.22
C PHE A 31 -4.39 17.36 -14.94
N HIS A 32 -4.32 18.22 -13.92
CA HIS A 32 -5.40 19.18 -13.63
C HIS A 32 -5.61 20.16 -14.79
N GLY A 33 -4.52 20.66 -15.41
CA GLY A 33 -4.60 21.53 -16.59
C GLY A 33 -5.23 20.84 -17.81
N TRP A 34 -5.08 19.53 -17.94
CA TRP A 34 -5.73 18.70 -18.96
C TRP A 34 -7.17 18.28 -18.59
N GLY A 35 -7.67 18.66 -17.41
CA GLY A 35 -9.02 18.33 -16.97
C GLY A 35 -9.20 16.89 -16.44
N PHE A 36 -8.11 16.20 -16.09
CA PHE A 36 -8.20 14.89 -15.45
C PHE A 36 -8.71 15.01 -14.01
N SER A 37 -9.65 14.13 -13.63
CA SER A 37 -10.07 13.94 -12.25
C SER A 37 -9.07 13.07 -11.47
N ALA A 38 -9.10 13.15 -10.14
CA ALA A 38 -8.28 12.29 -9.29
C ALA A 38 -8.55 10.79 -9.57
N ASP A 39 -9.82 10.39 -9.61
CA ASP A 39 -10.23 9.02 -9.93
C ASP A 39 -9.64 8.52 -11.27
N GLN A 40 -9.56 9.37 -12.30
CA GLN A 40 -8.94 9.02 -13.58
C GLN A 40 -7.43 8.82 -13.47
N VAL A 41 -6.75 9.63 -12.65
CA VAL A 41 -5.31 9.48 -12.40
C VAL A 41 -5.03 8.18 -11.63
N SER A 42 -5.86 7.82 -10.64
CA SER A 42 -5.77 6.53 -9.94
C SER A 42 -5.92 5.34 -10.90
N MET A 43 -6.84 5.43 -11.87
CA MET A 43 -6.98 4.39 -12.91
C MET A 43 -5.74 4.27 -13.81
N VAL A 44 -5.08 5.39 -14.14
CA VAL A 44 -3.81 5.37 -14.90
C VAL A 44 -2.68 4.75 -14.07
N ALA A 45 -2.63 5.04 -12.76
CA ALA A 45 -1.70 4.40 -11.84
C ALA A 45 -1.93 2.88 -11.83
N MET A 46 -3.17 2.43 -11.62
CA MET A 46 -3.54 1.01 -11.65
C MET A 46 -3.14 0.34 -12.96
N LEU A 47 -3.45 0.94 -14.11
CA LEU A 47 -3.09 0.38 -15.41
C LEU A 47 -1.58 0.22 -15.55
N SER A 48 -0.81 1.21 -15.10
CA SER A 48 0.66 1.15 -15.09
C SER A 48 1.16 0.01 -14.20
N GLY A 49 0.56 -0.19 -13.03
CA GLY A 49 0.86 -1.29 -12.11
C GLY A 49 0.52 -2.68 -12.67
N VAL A 50 -0.63 -2.83 -13.32
CA VAL A 50 -1.01 -4.10 -13.97
C VAL A 50 -0.10 -4.41 -15.16
N LEU A 51 0.21 -3.42 -16.00
CA LEU A 51 1.15 -3.58 -17.10
C LEU A 51 2.56 -3.88 -16.59
N ALA A 52 2.96 -3.34 -15.43
CA ALA A 52 4.22 -3.69 -14.80
C ALA A 52 4.30 -5.19 -14.50
N GLY A 53 3.28 -5.76 -13.86
CA GLY A 53 3.20 -7.20 -13.59
C GLY A 53 3.26 -8.04 -14.88
N VAL A 54 2.53 -7.65 -15.92
CA VAL A 54 2.59 -8.33 -17.23
C VAL A 54 4.02 -8.30 -17.79
N CYS A 55 4.66 -7.12 -17.80
CA CYS A 55 6.03 -6.97 -18.31
C CYS A 55 7.06 -7.78 -17.50
N MET A 56 6.86 -7.94 -16.19
CA MET A 56 7.74 -8.75 -15.34
C MET A 56 7.79 -10.22 -15.72
N THR A 57 6.79 -10.76 -16.42
CA THR A 57 6.80 -12.14 -16.92
C THR A 57 7.43 -12.28 -18.32
N GLY A 58 7.74 -11.15 -18.97
CA GLY A 58 8.28 -11.13 -20.32
C GLY A 58 9.76 -11.57 -20.40
N PRO A 59 10.26 -11.89 -21.60
CA PRO A 59 11.64 -12.30 -21.81
C PRO A 59 12.64 -11.14 -21.70
N SER A 60 13.92 -11.47 -21.57
CA SER A 60 15.05 -10.52 -21.71
C SER A 60 14.91 -9.25 -20.85
N ALA A 61 14.71 -8.08 -21.48
CA ALA A 61 14.66 -6.78 -20.81
C ALA A 61 13.26 -6.35 -20.34
N TRP A 62 12.21 -7.14 -20.62
CA TRP A 62 10.84 -6.80 -20.23
C TRP A 62 10.65 -6.59 -18.72
N PRO A 63 11.31 -7.35 -17.82
CA PRO A 63 11.23 -7.07 -16.38
C PRO A 63 11.79 -5.70 -15.97
N VAL A 64 12.73 -5.13 -16.75
CA VAL A 64 13.22 -3.76 -16.54
C VAL A 64 12.13 -2.74 -16.84
N LEU A 65 11.41 -2.92 -17.96
CA LEU A 65 10.24 -2.08 -18.27
C LEU A 65 9.17 -2.23 -17.18
N GLY A 66 8.94 -3.45 -16.69
CA GLY A 66 8.03 -3.71 -15.58
C GLY A 66 8.44 -2.94 -14.30
N ALA A 67 9.72 -2.97 -13.94
CA ALA A 67 10.23 -2.20 -12.80
C ALA A 67 10.00 -0.68 -12.96
N LEU A 68 10.28 -0.14 -14.15
CA LEU A 68 10.09 1.29 -14.45
C LEU A 68 8.60 1.69 -14.40
N LEU A 69 7.72 0.85 -14.94
CA LEU A 69 6.27 1.06 -14.88
C LEU A 69 5.77 1.00 -13.43
N LEU A 70 6.31 0.12 -12.60
CA LEU A 70 5.92 0.01 -11.20
C LEU A 70 6.35 1.25 -10.39
N VAL A 71 7.57 1.75 -10.60
CA VAL A 71 8.01 3.02 -9.97
C VAL A 71 7.17 4.19 -10.50
N THR A 72 6.85 4.19 -11.79
CA THR A 72 5.97 5.22 -12.38
C THR A 72 4.58 5.19 -11.74
N MET A 73 4.02 4.00 -11.52
CA MET A 73 2.74 3.82 -10.82
C MET A 73 2.77 4.48 -9.45
N VAL A 74 3.80 4.22 -8.62
CA VAL A 74 3.94 4.84 -7.28
C VAL A 74 3.95 6.37 -7.35
N VAL A 75 4.59 6.95 -8.37
CA VAL A 75 4.63 8.41 -8.55
C VAL A 75 3.28 8.96 -9.00
N VAL A 76 2.61 8.28 -9.95
CA VAL A 76 1.29 8.68 -10.48
C VAL A 76 0.22 8.56 -9.40
N ASP A 77 0.29 7.53 -8.57
CA ASP A 77 -0.55 7.33 -7.39
C ASP A 77 -0.49 8.54 -6.45
N CYS A 78 0.74 8.95 -6.09
CA CYS A 78 0.93 10.19 -5.33
C CYS A 78 0.38 11.46 -6.02
N ALA A 79 0.25 11.46 -7.35
CA ALA A 79 -0.27 12.58 -8.12
C ALA A 79 -1.80 12.67 -8.06
N ASP A 80 -2.53 11.57 -7.90
CA ASP A 80 -3.99 11.61 -7.81
C ASP A 80 -4.47 12.43 -6.61
N GLY A 81 -3.80 12.28 -5.47
CA GLY A 81 -4.13 12.96 -4.22
C GLY A 81 -3.76 14.42 -4.31
N ALA A 82 -2.73 14.75 -5.09
CA ALA A 82 -2.38 16.13 -5.41
C ALA A 82 -3.41 16.76 -6.36
N VAL A 83 -3.89 16.03 -7.38
CA VAL A 83 -4.99 16.47 -8.26
C VAL A 83 -6.29 16.66 -7.47
N ALA A 84 -6.60 15.78 -6.53
CA ALA A 84 -7.77 15.89 -5.66
C ALA A 84 -7.76 17.17 -4.80
N ARG A 85 -6.56 17.68 -4.46
CA ARG A 85 -6.40 18.94 -3.69
C ARG A 85 -6.53 20.20 -4.55
N LEU A 86 -6.25 20.09 -5.85
CA LEU A 86 -6.44 21.18 -6.80
C LEU A 86 -7.91 21.31 -7.21
N ASN A 87 -8.65 20.21 -7.20
CA ASN A 87 -10.08 20.18 -7.48
C ASN A 87 -10.92 20.65 -6.27
N PRO A 88 -12.17 21.13 -6.51
CA PRO A 88 -13.11 21.41 -5.43
C PRO A 88 -13.34 20.18 -4.54
N PRO A 89 -13.56 20.36 -3.22
CA PRO A 89 -13.81 19.25 -2.30
C PRO A 89 -15.00 18.40 -2.76
N SER A 90 -14.80 17.07 -2.82
CA SER A 90 -15.88 16.12 -3.11
C SER A 90 -16.85 15.97 -1.93
N ASP A 91 -18.13 15.81 -2.23
CA ASP A 91 -19.18 15.40 -1.29
C ASP A 91 -19.08 13.92 -0.87
N ARG A 92 -18.29 13.12 -1.62
CA ARG A 92 -18.12 11.66 -1.44
C ARG A 92 -16.64 11.26 -1.38
N PRO A 93 -15.86 11.78 -0.43
CA PRO A 93 -14.43 11.44 -0.31
C PRO A 93 -14.18 9.94 -0.06
N TRP A 94 -15.14 9.24 0.55
CA TRP A 94 -15.08 7.78 0.75
C TRP A 94 -15.09 6.98 -0.55
N ARG A 95 -15.65 7.55 -1.65
CA ARG A 95 -15.67 6.88 -2.96
C ARG A 95 -14.26 6.85 -3.56
N GLY A 96 -13.60 7.99 -3.60
CA GLY A 96 -12.21 8.10 -4.06
C GLY A 96 -11.29 7.19 -3.25
N ARG A 97 -11.42 7.20 -1.91
CA ARG A 97 -10.65 6.30 -1.03
C ARG A 97 -10.81 4.81 -1.34
N MET A 98 -11.99 4.36 -1.77
CA MET A 98 -12.19 2.96 -2.16
C MET A 98 -11.67 2.66 -3.55
N ILE A 99 -11.85 3.57 -4.51
CA ILE A 99 -11.31 3.41 -5.86
C ILE A 99 -9.77 3.30 -5.79
N ASP A 100 -9.15 4.18 -5.02
CA ASP A 100 -7.72 4.18 -4.68
C ASP A 100 -7.29 2.83 -4.08
N GLY A 101 -7.95 2.38 -3.01
CA GLY A 101 -7.65 1.08 -2.40
C GLY A 101 -7.84 -0.13 -3.33
N PHE A 102 -8.81 -0.10 -4.25
CA PHE A 102 -8.98 -1.15 -5.26
C PHE A 102 -7.90 -1.08 -6.37
N ALA A 103 -7.48 0.12 -6.76
CA ALA A 103 -6.40 0.35 -7.72
C ALA A 103 -5.07 -0.20 -7.18
N ASP A 104 -4.76 0.07 -5.91
CA ASP A 104 -3.61 -0.48 -5.20
C ASP A 104 -3.65 -2.00 -5.15
N LEU A 105 -4.79 -2.57 -4.75
CA LEU A 105 -4.96 -4.01 -4.66
C LEU A 105 -4.77 -4.70 -6.03
N GLY A 106 -5.30 -4.09 -7.09
CA GLY A 106 -5.15 -4.60 -8.46
C GLY A 106 -3.69 -4.61 -8.93
N THR A 107 -2.97 -3.52 -8.69
CA THR A 107 -1.53 -3.42 -8.96
C THR A 107 -0.75 -4.48 -8.21
N LEU A 108 -0.99 -4.58 -6.90
CA LEU A 108 -0.31 -5.51 -6.02
C LEU A 108 -0.54 -6.97 -6.44
N LEU A 109 -1.79 -7.32 -6.72
CA LEU A 109 -2.15 -8.67 -7.14
C LEU A 109 -1.46 -9.03 -8.45
N SER A 110 -1.43 -8.10 -9.41
CA SER A 110 -0.76 -8.29 -10.70
C SER A 110 0.74 -8.60 -10.52
N VAL A 111 1.46 -7.79 -9.74
CA VAL A 111 2.91 -8.00 -9.54
C VAL A 111 3.20 -9.28 -8.73
N HIS A 112 2.37 -9.63 -7.75
CA HIS A 112 2.53 -10.87 -6.99
C HIS A 112 2.30 -12.12 -7.86
N ILE A 113 1.27 -12.10 -8.72
CA ILE A 113 1.02 -13.17 -9.69
C ILE A 113 2.22 -13.29 -10.64
N ALA A 114 2.75 -12.17 -11.13
CA ALA A 114 3.92 -12.16 -12.00
C ALA A 114 5.14 -12.82 -11.34
N MET A 115 5.43 -12.48 -10.09
CA MET A 115 6.52 -13.08 -9.32
C MET A 115 6.35 -14.60 -9.17
N VAL A 116 5.14 -15.06 -8.86
CA VAL A 116 4.81 -16.50 -8.75
C VAL A 116 5.03 -17.22 -10.08
N ILE A 117 4.55 -16.64 -11.20
CA ILE A 117 4.73 -17.18 -12.54
C ILE A 117 6.21 -17.30 -12.88
N VAL A 118 7.00 -16.24 -12.65
CA VAL A 118 8.44 -16.23 -12.94
C VAL A 118 9.16 -17.31 -12.12
N LEU A 119 8.87 -17.41 -10.82
CA LEU A 119 9.46 -18.45 -9.98
C LEU A 119 9.11 -19.86 -10.47
N ALA A 120 7.85 -20.10 -10.84
CA ALA A 120 7.39 -21.39 -11.32
C ALA A 120 8.03 -21.77 -12.67
N GLN A 121 8.18 -20.83 -13.59
CA GLN A 121 8.81 -21.05 -14.89
C GLN A 121 10.31 -21.30 -14.82
N ARG A 122 11.00 -20.65 -13.88
CA ARG A 122 12.46 -20.70 -13.77
C ARG A 122 12.97 -21.91 -12.99
N GLY A 123 12.13 -22.51 -12.14
CA GLY A 123 12.49 -23.65 -11.31
C GLY A 123 13.55 -23.28 -10.27
N ILE A 124 13.13 -23.14 -9.01
CA ILE A 124 14.06 -22.75 -7.93
C ILE A 124 14.43 -23.97 -7.10
N THR A 125 15.73 -24.23 -6.98
CA THR A 125 16.28 -25.30 -6.14
C THR A 125 16.92 -24.74 -4.89
N ILE A 126 16.54 -25.27 -3.72
CA ILE A 126 17.13 -24.93 -2.42
C ILE A 126 17.61 -26.23 -1.77
N GLY A 127 18.90 -26.31 -1.45
CA GLY A 127 19.46 -27.47 -0.73
C GLY A 127 19.26 -28.81 -1.44
N GLY A 128 19.20 -28.82 -2.78
CA GLY A 128 18.94 -30.02 -3.59
C GLY A 128 17.45 -30.34 -3.82
N TYR A 129 16.52 -29.61 -3.20
CA TYR A 129 15.09 -29.74 -3.44
C TYR A 129 14.59 -28.65 -4.38
N THR A 130 14.00 -29.04 -5.52
CA THR A 130 13.38 -28.10 -6.46
C THR A 130 11.93 -27.85 -6.05
N LEU A 131 11.60 -26.58 -5.81
CA LEU A 131 10.24 -26.17 -5.48
C LEU A 131 9.30 -26.45 -6.66
N GLY A 132 8.19 -27.13 -6.40
CA GLY A 132 7.11 -27.28 -7.35
C GLY A 132 6.22 -26.03 -7.43
N GLY A 133 5.30 -26.06 -8.40
CA GLY A 133 4.36 -24.94 -8.60
C GLY A 133 3.42 -24.72 -7.42
N PHE A 134 3.06 -25.77 -6.69
CA PHE A 134 2.18 -25.67 -5.53
C PHE A 134 2.87 -24.98 -4.35
N GLU A 135 4.13 -25.31 -4.06
CA GLU A 135 4.93 -24.67 -3.02
C GLU A 135 5.13 -23.18 -3.33
N ILE A 136 5.46 -22.85 -4.57
CA ILE A 136 5.62 -21.46 -5.02
C ILE A 136 4.31 -20.69 -4.90
N PHE A 137 3.18 -21.33 -5.24
CA PHE A 137 1.86 -20.73 -5.06
C PHE A 137 1.56 -20.42 -3.59
N LEU A 138 1.82 -21.37 -2.68
CA LEU A 138 1.62 -21.16 -1.25
C LEU A 138 2.50 -20.04 -0.70
N ILE A 139 3.76 -19.96 -1.13
CA ILE A 139 4.68 -18.87 -0.76
C ILE A 139 4.17 -17.53 -1.29
N GLY A 140 3.68 -17.48 -2.53
CA GLY A 140 3.09 -16.28 -3.12
C GLY A 140 1.86 -15.80 -2.35
N VAL A 141 0.95 -16.71 -1.97
CA VAL A 141 -0.23 -16.42 -1.15
C VAL A 141 0.19 -15.90 0.22
N ALA A 142 1.13 -16.57 0.89
CA ALA A 142 1.65 -16.13 2.18
C ALA A 142 2.30 -14.74 2.10
N GLY A 143 3.03 -14.46 1.02
CA GLY A 143 3.63 -13.16 0.72
C GLY A 143 2.58 -12.07 0.57
N PHE A 144 1.54 -12.33 -0.22
CA PHE A 144 0.44 -11.40 -0.45
C PHE A 144 -0.35 -11.11 0.84
N LEU A 145 -0.65 -12.13 1.64
CA LEU A 145 -1.31 -11.96 2.94
C LEU A 145 -0.44 -11.18 3.93
N SER A 146 0.86 -11.46 3.97
CA SER A 146 1.83 -10.71 4.77
C SER A 146 1.86 -9.24 4.39
N PHE A 147 1.94 -8.92 3.10
CA PHE A 147 1.84 -7.55 2.61
C PHE A 147 0.52 -6.90 3.04
N THR A 148 -0.60 -7.60 2.80
CA THR A 148 -1.95 -7.06 3.05
C THR A 148 -2.12 -6.69 4.52
N TRP A 149 -1.61 -7.52 5.42
CA TRP A 149 -1.59 -7.22 6.85
C TRP A 149 -0.80 -5.94 7.16
N LYS A 150 0.44 -5.84 6.68
CA LYS A 150 1.30 -4.67 6.89
C LYS A 150 0.69 -3.38 6.34
N SER A 151 0.17 -3.44 5.12
CA SER A 151 -0.48 -2.30 4.47
C SER A 151 -1.74 -1.86 5.22
N SER A 152 -2.54 -2.81 5.72
CA SER A 152 -3.75 -2.50 6.50
C SER A 152 -3.42 -1.86 7.85
N VAL A 153 -2.38 -2.33 8.53
CA VAL A 153 -1.92 -1.72 9.80
C VAL A 153 -1.38 -0.30 9.57
N LEU A 154 -0.60 -0.10 8.51
CA LEU A 154 -0.07 1.22 8.20
C LEU A 154 -1.19 2.19 7.81
N ASP A 155 -2.14 1.78 6.97
CA ASP A 155 -3.27 2.63 6.59
C ASP A 155 -4.15 2.97 7.80
N ASP A 156 -4.47 2.00 8.67
CA ASP A 156 -5.20 2.26 9.91
C ASP A 156 -4.52 3.36 10.76
N MET A 157 -3.20 3.25 10.96
CA MET A 157 -2.43 4.27 11.68
C MET A 157 -2.46 5.62 10.94
N LYS A 158 -2.25 5.61 9.62
CA LYS A 158 -2.23 6.81 8.78
C LYS A 158 -3.54 7.58 8.87
N GLN A 159 -4.67 6.89 8.77
CA GLN A 159 -5.99 7.52 8.77
C GLN A 159 -6.36 8.08 10.13
N ARG A 160 -6.05 7.37 11.22
CA ARG A 160 -6.28 7.87 12.58
C ARG A 160 -5.51 9.15 12.88
N LEU A 161 -4.25 9.20 12.47
CA LEU A 161 -3.39 10.36 12.69
C LEU A 161 -3.75 11.54 11.79
N LYS A 162 -4.56 11.32 10.74
CA LYS A 162 -5.02 12.36 9.81
C LYS A 162 -6.38 12.91 10.25
N PRO A 163 -6.46 14.12 10.84
CA PRO A 163 -7.72 14.63 11.40
C PRO A 163 -8.83 14.77 10.36
N SER A 164 -8.46 15.10 9.12
CA SER A 164 -9.39 15.27 8.00
C SER A 164 -9.77 13.95 7.30
N SER A 165 -9.39 12.80 7.84
CA SER A 165 -9.72 11.51 7.21
C SER A 165 -11.23 11.35 7.09
N CYS A 166 -11.67 10.75 5.97
CA CYS A 166 -13.06 10.37 5.80
C CYS A 166 -13.46 9.22 6.73
N ASP A 167 -12.51 8.46 7.28
CA ASP A 167 -12.77 7.32 8.16
C ASP A 167 -13.43 7.75 9.48
N HIS A 168 -13.18 8.99 9.92
CA HIS A 168 -13.82 9.58 11.09
C HIS A 168 -15.28 9.97 10.86
N ARG A 169 -15.75 9.97 9.60
CA ARG A 169 -17.07 10.50 9.20
C ARG A 169 -17.98 9.44 8.58
N ILE A 170 -17.72 8.16 8.87
CA ILE A 170 -18.49 7.02 8.35
C ILE A 170 -20.00 7.17 8.61
N GLU A 171 -20.39 7.63 9.81
CA GLU A 171 -21.81 7.81 10.16
C GLU A 171 -22.48 8.93 9.36
N GLU A 172 -21.76 10.02 9.07
CA GLU A 172 -22.26 11.11 8.20
C GLU A 172 -22.57 10.59 6.80
N TYR A 173 -21.74 9.68 6.29
CA TYR A 173 -21.91 9.13 4.95
C TYR A 173 -23.04 8.10 4.90
N ARG A 174 -23.46 7.51 6.01
CA ARG A 174 -24.46 6.45 6.03
C ARG A 174 -25.81 6.91 5.48
N SER A 175 -26.19 8.15 5.79
CA SER A 175 -27.44 8.79 5.36
C SER A 175 -27.43 9.26 3.90
N GLN A 176 -26.26 9.34 3.26
CA GLN A 176 -26.16 9.76 1.86
C GLN A 176 -26.91 8.78 0.94
N LYS A 177 -27.66 9.32 -0.01
CA LYS A 177 -28.31 8.53 -1.08
C LYS A 177 -27.23 7.91 -1.98
N LYS A 178 -27.27 6.58 -2.13
CA LYS A 178 -26.28 5.79 -2.88
C LYS A 178 -26.94 4.96 -3.97
N ASN A 179 -26.32 4.88 -5.13
CA ASN A 179 -26.67 3.90 -6.16
C ASN A 179 -26.15 2.49 -5.78
N LEU A 180 -26.38 1.47 -6.62
CA LEU A 180 -25.99 0.09 -6.31
C LEU A 180 -24.48 -0.09 -6.17
N PHE A 181 -23.71 0.50 -7.09
CA PHE A 181 -22.25 0.45 -7.07
C PHE A 181 -21.68 1.16 -5.83
N GLU A 182 -22.25 2.30 -5.47
CA GLU A 182 -21.90 3.05 -4.27
C GLU A 182 -22.26 2.31 -2.98
N LYS A 183 -23.37 1.55 -2.96
CA LYS A 183 -23.68 0.66 -1.84
C LYS A 183 -22.63 -0.44 -1.69
N PHE A 184 -22.18 -1.02 -2.80
CA PHE A 184 -21.10 -1.99 -2.82
C PHE A 184 -19.80 -1.38 -2.29
N LEU A 185 -19.35 -0.25 -2.86
CA LEU A 185 -18.14 0.44 -2.40
C LEU A 185 -18.23 0.84 -0.92
N PHE A 186 -19.37 1.36 -0.49
CA PHE A 186 -19.56 1.77 0.90
C PHE A 186 -19.59 0.59 1.87
N PHE A 187 -20.14 -0.56 1.45
CA PHE A 187 -20.05 -1.80 2.22
C PHE A 187 -18.58 -2.21 2.44
N PHE A 188 -17.79 -2.23 1.36
CA PHE A 188 -16.37 -2.55 1.45
C PHE A 188 -15.59 -1.52 2.26
N PHE A 189 -15.93 -0.24 2.15
CA PHE A 189 -15.33 0.83 2.96
C PHE A 189 -15.52 0.58 4.45
N VAL A 190 -16.75 0.37 4.90
CA VAL A 190 -17.05 0.12 6.32
C VAL A 190 -16.42 -1.17 6.80
N TRP A 191 -16.47 -2.22 5.97
CA TRP A 191 -15.84 -3.50 6.27
C TRP A 191 -14.32 -3.37 6.41
N TYR A 192 -13.67 -2.68 5.47
CA TYR A 192 -12.22 -2.48 5.43
C TYR A 192 -11.75 -1.71 6.67
N VAL A 193 -12.37 -0.56 6.97
CA VAL A 193 -11.99 0.23 8.15
C VAL A 193 -12.10 -0.62 9.42
N LYS A 194 -13.24 -1.30 9.64
CA LYS A 194 -13.44 -2.16 10.82
C LYS A 194 -12.49 -3.36 10.87
N ASN A 195 -12.03 -3.86 9.73
CA ASN A 195 -11.12 -4.99 9.68
C ASN A 195 -9.67 -4.56 9.92
N SER A 196 -9.24 -3.44 9.34
CA SER A 196 -7.92 -2.82 9.57
C SER A 196 -7.74 -2.46 11.05
N GLU A 197 -8.81 -2.05 11.72
CA GLU A 197 -8.85 -1.86 13.18
C GLU A 197 -8.46 -3.13 13.95
N LYS A 198 -9.04 -4.27 13.58
CA LYS A 198 -8.76 -5.57 14.22
C LYS A 198 -7.33 -6.02 13.98
N LEU A 199 -6.80 -5.78 12.78
CA LEU A 199 -5.43 -6.16 12.39
C LEU A 199 -4.34 -5.37 13.13
N THR A 200 -4.62 -4.12 13.46
CA THR A 200 -3.73 -3.29 14.29
C THR A 200 -3.73 -3.76 15.76
N GLY A 201 -4.85 -4.33 16.20
CA GLY A 201 -5.01 -5.01 17.48
C GLY A 201 -5.49 -4.10 18.63
N PRO A 202 -5.61 -4.66 19.85
CA PRO A 202 -6.27 -4.01 20.98
C PRO A 202 -5.54 -2.72 21.40
N GLY A 203 -6.32 -1.74 21.83
CA GLY A 203 -5.84 -0.41 22.22
C GLY A 203 -5.38 0.47 21.04
N ARG A 204 -5.33 -0.07 19.82
CA ARG A 204 -4.89 0.62 18.59
C ARG A 204 -3.65 1.48 18.88
N PRO A 205 -2.55 0.88 19.33
CA PRO A 205 -1.36 1.63 19.73
C PRO A 205 -0.83 2.45 18.56
N GLY A 206 -0.18 3.57 18.86
CA GLY A 206 0.68 4.27 17.92
C GLY A 206 0.39 5.75 17.73
N GLY A 207 1.47 6.52 17.70
CA GLY A 207 1.54 7.91 17.25
C GLY A 207 2.43 8.03 16.01
N TYR A 208 2.86 9.26 15.69
CA TYR A 208 3.74 9.52 14.53
C TYR A 208 5.04 8.71 14.55
N GLU A 209 5.63 8.46 15.72
CA GLU A 209 6.85 7.65 15.84
C GLU A 209 6.60 6.19 15.45
N THR A 210 5.54 5.58 15.99
CA THR A 210 5.16 4.20 15.66
C THR A 210 4.81 4.08 14.19
N PHE A 211 4.05 5.04 13.64
CA PHE A 211 3.77 5.10 12.21
C PHE A 211 5.06 5.09 11.39
N ARG A 212 6.05 5.90 11.75
CA ARG A 212 7.32 5.98 11.03
C ARG A 212 8.10 4.66 11.06
N GLN A 213 8.04 3.94 12.17
CA GLN A 213 8.66 2.62 12.32
C GLN A 213 7.95 1.57 11.44
N VAL A 214 6.61 1.55 11.45
CA VAL A 214 5.80 0.64 10.63
C VAL A 214 5.90 0.94 9.13
N ALA A 215 6.05 2.22 8.77
CA ALA A 215 6.17 2.68 7.38
C ALA A 215 7.35 2.06 6.61
N VAL A 216 8.38 1.55 7.31
CA VAL A 216 9.50 0.83 6.68
C VAL A 216 9.04 -0.45 5.97
N THR A 217 7.95 -1.05 6.46
CA THR A 217 7.31 -2.22 5.86
C THR A 217 6.02 -1.85 5.13
N GLY A 218 5.89 -0.58 4.72
CA GLY A 218 4.71 -0.05 4.05
C GLY A 218 4.59 -0.47 2.57
N PRO A 219 3.42 -0.22 1.97
CA PRO A 219 3.14 -0.57 0.59
C PRO A 219 4.13 0.07 -0.39
N THR A 220 4.50 1.34 -0.24
CA THR A 220 5.44 2.00 -1.15
C THR A 220 6.81 1.32 -1.13
N HIS A 221 7.36 1.04 0.06
CA HIS A 221 8.65 0.34 0.17
C HIS A 221 8.60 -1.06 -0.43
N HIS A 222 7.47 -1.76 -0.28
CA HIS A 222 7.25 -3.07 -0.88
C HIS A 222 7.22 -2.99 -2.42
N LEU A 223 6.49 -2.05 -3.01
CA LEU A 223 6.44 -1.87 -4.47
C LEU A 223 7.82 -1.50 -5.03
N VAL A 224 8.57 -0.62 -4.35
CA VAL A 224 9.94 -0.28 -4.74
C VAL A 224 10.87 -1.50 -4.61
N ALA A 225 10.76 -2.29 -3.54
CA ALA A 225 11.53 -3.51 -3.39
C ALA A 225 11.22 -4.54 -4.49
N ILE A 226 9.96 -4.70 -4.87
CA ILE A 226 9.55 -5.56 -6.00
C ILE A 226 10.14 -5.03 -7.31
N ALA A 227 10.12 -3.71 -7.54
CA ALA A 227 10.74 -3.12 -8.73
C ALA A 227 12.25 -3.41 -8.79
N LEU A 228 12.96 -3.28 -7.67
CA LEU A 228 14.38 -3.64 -7.59
C LEU A 228 14.61 -5.13 -7.83
N CYS A 229 13.75 -6.00 -7.29
CA CYS A 229 13.80 -7.44 -7.57
C CYS A 229 13.60 -7.73 -9.06
N ALA A 230 12.67 -7.01 -9.72
CA ALA A 230 12.41 -7.18 -11.14
C ALA A 230 13.59 -6.80 -12.04
N LEU A 231 14.43 -5.84 -11.63
CA LEU A 231 15.68 -5.52 -12.32
C LEU A 231 16.70 -6.68 -12.26
N VAL A 232 16.68 -7.45 -11.16
CA VAL A 232 17.64 -8.54 -10.90
C VAL A 232 17.12 -9.89 -11.41
N ALA A 233 15.80 -10.07 -11.47
CA ALA A 233 15.12 -11.31 -11.82
C ALA A 233 15.58 -11.97 -13.13
N PRO A 234 15.96 -11.25 -14.22
CA PRO A 234 16.49 -11.88 -15.42
C PRO A 234 17.79 -12.68 -15.20
N ILE A 235 18.59 -12.27 -14.20
CA ILE A 235 19.90 -12.86 -13.88
C ILE A 235 19.75 -13.86 -12.72
N ALA A 236 18.99 -13.48 -11.69
CA ALA A 236 18.78 -14.29 -10.50
C ALA A 236 17.30 -14.31 -10.10
N PRO A 237 16.47 -15.19 -10.70
CA PRO A 237 15.04 -15.27 -10.42
C PRO A 237 14.71 -15.58 -8.95
N SER A 238 15.64 -16.22 -8.22
CA SER A 238 15.52 -16.51 -6.79
C SER A 238 15.37 -15.25 -5.93
N VAL A 239 15.69 -14.06 -6.45
CA VAL A 239 15.48 -12.77 -5.76
C VAL A 239 14.02 -12.57 -5.34
N TYR A 240 13.05 -13.03 -6.14
CA TYR A 240 11.63 -12.96 -5.78
C TYR A 240 11.27 -13.88 -4.62
N LEU A 241 11.89 -15.06 -4.55
CA LEU A 241 11.73 -15.96 -3.42
C LEU A 241 12.34 -15.34 -2.16
N THR A 242 13.54 -14.77 -2.25
CA THR A 242 14.17 -14.04 -1.15
C THR A 242 13.27 -12.91 -0.67
N TYR A 243 12.69 -12.12 -1.57
CA TYR A 243 11.73 -11.08 -1.22
C TYR A 243 10.53 -11.63 -0.43
N PHE A 244 9.92 -12.74 -0.90
CA PHE A 244 8.80 -13.36 -0.20
C PHE A 244 9.19 -13.81 1.20
N LEU A 245 10.32 -14.52 1.35
CA LEU A 245 10.78 -15.01 2.64
C LEU A 245 11.11 -13.88 3.62
N LEU A 246 11.75 -12.81 3.16
CA LEU A 246 12.03 -11.62 3.96
C LEU A 246 10.75 -10.91 4.40
N THR A 247 9.77 -10.83 3.50
CA THR A 247 8.45 -10.21 3.74
C THR A 247 7.65 -11.00 4.78
N ILE A 248 7.59 -12.33 4.63
CA ILE A 248 6.80 -13.25 5.46
C ILE A 248 7.43 -13.47 6.84
N GLY A 249 8.76 -13.62 6.92
CA GLY A 249 9.45 -13.88 8.18
C GLY A 249 9.86 -12.57 8.88
N PRO A 250 11.07 -12.04 8.60
CA PRO A 250 11.59 -10.83 9.24
C PRO A 250 10.63 -9.64 9.23
N GLY A 251 9.96 -9.36 8.10
CA GLY A 251 9.04 -8.23 7.98
C GLY A 251 7.83 -8.34 8.92
N ASN A 252 7.22 -9.52 9.01
CA ASN A 252 6.12 -9.76 9.93
C ASN A 252 6.57 -9.72 11.40
N LEU A 253 7.73 -10.29 11.71
CA LEU A 253 8.31 -10.26 13.05
C LEU A 253 8.62 -8.83 13.49
N TYR A 254 9.17 -8.02 12.59
CA TYR A 254 9.44 -6.61 12.83
C TYR A 254 8.14 -5.85 13.14
N LEU A 255 7.11 -5.98 12.29
CA LEU A 255 5.82 -5.33 12.53
C LEU A 255 5.23 -5.76 13.89
N TRP A 256 5.22 -7.06 14.17
CA TRP A 256 4.72 -7.59 15.43
C TRP A 256 5.47 -7.01 16.63
N PHE A 257 6.80 -6.93 16.56
CA PHE A 257 7.64 -6.36 17.61
C PHE A 257 7.32 -4.88 17.87
N ILE A 258 7.20 -4.07 16.81
CA ILE A 258 6.85 -2.65 16.92
C ILE A 258 5.47 -2.47 17.57
N LEU A 259 4.47 -3.25 17.13
CA LEU A 259 3.13 -3.20 17.73
C LEU A 259 3.15 -3.64 19.19
N ALA A 260 3.84 -4.73 19.52
CA ALA A 260 3.94 -5.22 20.90
C ALA A 260 4.65 -4.22 21.82
N ARG A 261 5.68 -3.52 21.33
CA ARG A 261 6.34 -2.43 22.05
C ARG A 261 5.39 -1.24 22.25
N ALA A 262 4.70 -0.80 21.21
CA ALA A 262 3.79 0.33 21.28
C ALA A 262 2.62 0.09 22.26
N ARG A 263 2.10 -1.16 22.35
CA ARG A 263 1.07 -1.53 23.34
C ARG A 263 1.58 -1.44 24.77
N ARG A 264 2.83 -1.87 25.02
CA ARG A 264 3.43 -1.80 26.36
C ARG A 264 3.55 -0.36 26.84
N HIS A 265 4.11 0.52 26.00
CA HIS A 265 4.20 1.95 26.32
C HIS A 265 2.83 2.57 26.63
N ALA A 266 1.80 2.28 25.83
CA ALA A 266 0.46 2.80 26.08
C ALA A 266 -0.16 2.29 27.41
N ALA A 267 0.13 1.03 27.79
CA ALA A 267 -0.32 0.48 29.06
C ALA A 267 0.41 1.13 30.26
N ASP A 268 1.70 1.38 30.14
CA ASP A 268 2.51 2.03 31.18
C ASP A 268 2.05 3.48 31.43
N GLU A 269 1.78 4.24 30.36
CA GLU A 269 1.24 5.61 30.45
C GLU A 269 -0.15 5.65 31.11
N ALA A 270 -1.02 4.69 30.79
CA ALA A 270 -2.36 4.61 31.39
C ALA A 270 -2.28 4.34 32.91
N VAL A 271 -1.35 3.49 33.35
CA VAL A 271 -1.12 3.22 34.78
C VAL A 271 -0.58 4.45 35.50
N GLU A 272 0.33 5.20 34.88
CA GLU A 272 0.89 6.41 35.47
C GLU A 272 -0.16 7.51 35.62
N HIS A 273 -1.07 7.68 34.64
CA HIS A 273 -2.18 8.62 34.73
C HIS A 273 -3.18 8.31 35.83
N VAL A 274 -3.41 7.03 36.16
CA VAL A 274 -4.30 6.63 37.27
C VAL A 274 -3.65 6.87 38.64
N ARG A 275 -2.32 6.93 38.71
CA ARG A 275 -1.57 7.16 39.95
C ARG A 275 -1.39 8.63 40.33
N ARG A 276 -1.64 9.56 39.40
CA ARG A 276 -1.57 11.01 39.60
C ARG A 276 -2.95 11.56 39.90
#